data_AF-A0A351Y8A3-F1
#
_entry.id   AF-A0A351Y8A3-F1
#
_cell.length_a   1.000
_cell.length_b   1.000
_cell.length_c   1.000
_cell.angle_alpha   90.00
_cell.angle_beta   90.00
_cell.angle_gamma   90.00
#
_symmetry.space_group_name_H-M   'P 1'
#
loop_
_entity.id
_entity.type
_entity.pdbx_description
1 polymer ?
#
loop_
_entity_poly.entity_id
_entity_poly.type
_entity_poly.pdbx_seq_one_letter_code
_entity_poly.pdbx_strand_id
1 'polypeptide(L)'
;MSLFESLIREQSPTDYSKSKDALYFSKHSLRLSSIECFANLAKASCPFDVLRADIVLRSLENKETIEKELLNHLKASKKEEGLPFDEFLENVLSDLPYFEKNGLKNYVPIFPESLALLYSKDVLKLENEPYKRLLKDYSAILIDPFDYYGYALFDSYFTSLIPIRKNKKGMAAYDVDAKRLYFINDEGRLD
;
A
#
# COMPACT_ATOMS: atom_id res chain seq x y z
N MET A 1 9.37 -29.70 9.25
CA MET A 1 9.46 -29.04 7.93
C MET A 1 10.39 -27.86 8.03
N SER A 2 11.38 -27.78 7.14
CA SER A 2 12.27 -26.62 7.06
C SER A 2 11.56 -25.44 6.36
N LEU A 3 12.01 -24.20 6.61
CA LEU A 3 11.51 -23.00 5.92
C LEU A 3 11.55 -23.19 4.39
N PHE A 4 12.61 -23.83 3.90
CA PHE A 4 12.81 -24.12 2.49
C PHE A 4 11.74 -25.06 1.91
N GLU A 5 11.37 -26.12 2.64
CA GLU A 5 10.32 -27.06 2.23
C GLU A 5 8.93 -26.38 2.19
N SER A 6 8.65 -25.48 3.14
CA SER A 6 7.42 -24.68 3.14
C SER A 6 7.38 -23.73 1.94
N LEU A 7 8.50 -23.06 1.63
CA LEU A 7 8.59 -22.13 0.50
C LEU A 7 8.39 -22.83 -0.84
N ILE A 8 8.95 -24.03 -1.02
CA ILE A 8 8.73 -24.83 -2.24
C ILE A 8 7.27 -25.26 -2.38
N ARG A 9 6.59 -25.56 -1.27
CA ARG A 9 5.19 -25.97 -1.31
C ARG A 9 4.24 -24.82 -1.65
N GLU A 10 4.53 -23.63 -1.12
CA GLU A 10 3.79 -22.39 -1.44
C GLU A 10 4.22 -21.78 -2.79
N GLN A 11 5.31 -22.28 -3.38
CA GLN A 11 5.75 -21.86 -4.70
C GLN A 11 4.73 -22.34 -5.74
N SER A 12 3.92 -21.40 -6.24
CA SER A 12 2.99 -21.73 -7.32
C SER A 12 3.79 -22.22 -8.54
N PRO A 13 3.42 -23.36 -9.16
CA PRO A 13 4.06 -23.83 -10.39
C PRO A 13 3.72 -22.93 -11.60
N THR A 14 2.93 -21.88 -11.41
CA THR A 14 2.44 -21.00 -12.47
C THR A 14 3.43 -19.90 -12.84
N ASP A 15 3.41 -19.50 -14.10
CA ASP A 15 4.13 -18.33 -14.60
C ASP A 15 3.78 -17.07 -13.81
N TYR A 16 4.74 -16.16 -13.66
CA TYR A 16 4.55 -14.88 -12.95
C TYR A 16 3.33 -14.09 -13.48
N SER A 17 3.02 -14.18 -14.77
CA SER A 17 1.85 -13.53 -15.39
C SER A 17 0.50 -13.96 -14.80
N LYS A 18 0.47 -15.07 -14.05
CA LYS A 18 -0.71 -15.59 -13.35
C LYS A 18 -0.66 -15.34 -11.83
N SER A 19 0.40 -14.71 -11.33
CA SER A 19 0.51 -14.31 -9.93
C SER A 19 -0.57 -13.29 -9.54
N LYS A 20 -0.85 -13.18 -8.24
CA LYS A 20 -1.84 -12.22 -7.74
C LYS A 20 -1.46 -10.79 -8.09
N ASP A 21 -0.17 -10.45 -7.96
CA ASP A 21 0.34 -9.10 -8.20
C ASP A 21 0.28 -8.76 -9.71
N ALA A 22 0.70 -9.67 -10.59
CA ALA A 22 0.59 -9.45 -12.04
C ALA A 22 -0.87 -9.28 -12.50
N LEU A 23 -1.79 -10.08 -11.97
CA LEU A 23 -3.21 -9.99 -12.30
C LEU A 23 -3.85 -8.71 -11.76
N TYR A 24 -3.49 -8.33 -10.52
CA TYR A 24 -3.96 -7.09 -9.92
C TYR A 24 -3.47 -5.87 -10.70
N PHE A 25 -2.17 -5.79 -10.99
CA PHE A 25 -1.63 -4.74 -11.85
C PHE A 25 -2.32 -4.67 -13.21
N SER A 26 -2.47 -5.80 -13.92
CA SER A 26 -3.12 -5.83 -15.23
C SER A 26 -4.55 -5.27 -15.20
N LYS A 27 -5.26 -5.43 -14.09
CA LYS A 27 -6.65 -4.96 -13.93
C LYS A 27 -6.71 -3.47 -13.57
N HIS A 28 -5.73 -2.94 -12.85
CA HIS A 28 -5.80 -1.63 -12.20
C HIS A 28 -4.80 -0.59 -12.74
N SER A 29 -3.81 -0.98 -13.55
CA SER A 29 -2.70 -0.13 -14.03
C SER A 29 -3.14 1.18 -14.71
N LEU A 30 -4.28 1.19 -15.40
CA LEU A 30 -4.81 2.39 -16.06
C LEU A 30 -5.04 3.57 -15.09
N ARG A 31 -5.31 3.29 -13.80
CA ARG A 31 -5.49 4.33 -12.77
C ARG A 31 -4.21 5.13 -12.52
N LEU A 32 -3.05 4.49 -12.69
CA LEU A 32 -1.75 5.16 -12.51
C LEU A 32 -1.51 6.18 -13.62
N SER A 33 -2.01 5.92 -14.83
CA SER A 33 -1.86 6.84 -15.98
C SER A 33 -2.59 8.18 -15.78
N SER A 34 -3.62 8.23 -14.95
CA SER A 34 -4.36 9.48 -14.66
C SER A 34 -3.69 10.37 -13.62
N ILE A 35 -2.63 9.89 -12.96
CA ILE A 35 -1.92 10.62 -11.91
C ILE A 35 -0.48 10.85 -12.40
N GLU A 36 -0.15 12.10 -12.71
CA GLU A 36 1.11 12.47 -13.36
C GLU A 36 2.35 11.88 -12.67
N CYS A 37 2.41 11.95 -11.33
CA CYS A 37 3.55 11.45 -10.56
C CYS A 37 3.69 9.91 -10.57
N PHE A 38 2.66 9.17 -10.96
CA PHE A 38 2.67 7.70 -11.01
C PHE A 38 2.55 7.12 -12.43
N ALA A 39 2.48 7.98 -13.44
CA ALA A 39 2.29 7.55 -14.83
C ALA A 39 3.41 6.63 -15.36
N ASN A 40 4.61 6.72 -14.79
CA ASN A 40 5.73 5.81 -15.09
C ASN A 40 5.45 4.37 -14.62
N LEU A 41 4.80 4.21 -13.46
CA LEU A 41 4.47 2.88 -12.89
C LEU A 41 3.39 2.16 -13.72
N ALA A 42 2.54 2.90 -14.44
CA ALA A 42 1.59 2.31 -15.40
C ALA A 42 2.27 1.51 -16.52
N LYS A 43 3.57 1.77 -16.77
CA LYS A 43 4.39 1.12 -17.81
C LYS A 43 5.35 0.08 -17.22
N ALA A 44 5.04 -0.46 -16.04
CA ALA A 44 5.84 -1.47 -15.37
C ALA A 44 6.24 -2.59 -16.34
N SER A 45 7.54 -2.86 -16.42
CA SER A 45 8.12 -3.76 -17.43
C SER A 45 8.66 -5.06 -16.84
N CYS A 46 8.87 -5.08 -15.53
CA CYS A 46 9.39 -6.22 -14.80
C CYS A 46 8.58 -6.49 -13.51
N PRO A 47 8.70 -7.70 -12.93
CA PRO A 47 8.00 -8.05 -11.69
C PRO A 47 8.20 -7.07 -10.53
N PHE A 48 9.41 -6.51 -10.40
CA PHE A 48 9.69 -5.53 -9.36
C PHE A 48 8.95 -4.19 -9.58
N ASP A 49 8.84 -3.73 -10.83
CA ASP A 49 8.05 -2.54 -11.16
C ASP A 49 6.56 -2.77 -10.88
N VAL A 50 6.07 -4.00 -11.10
CA VAL A 50 4.70 -4.38 -10.77
C VAL A 50 4.47 -4.31 -9.26
N LEU A 51 5.39 -4.82 -8.44
CA LEU A 51 5.28 -4.68 -6.97
C LEU A 51 5.21 -3.21 -6.53
N ARG A 52 6.02 -2.34 -7.16
CA ARG A 52 5.96 -0.90 -6.93
C ARG A 52 4.60 -0.33 -7.32
N ALA A 53 4.11 -0.63 -8.52
CA ALA A 53 2.80 -0.19 -8.98
C ALA A 53 1.68 -0.64 -8.04
N ASP A 54 1.73 -1.88 -7.55
CA ASP A 54 0.73 -2.46 -6.66
C ASP A 54 0.69 -1.79 -5.28
N ILE A 55 1.85 -1.42 -4.71
CA ILE A 55 1.89 -0.63 -3.46
C ILE A 55 1.09 0.67 -3.64
N VAL A 56 1.33 1.39 -4.75
CA VAL A 56 0.64 2.66 -5.04
C VAL A 56 -0.86 2.45 -5.27
N LEU A 57 -1.22 1.45 -6.08
CA LEU A 57 -2.62 1.12 -6.38
C LEU A 57 -3.40 0.76 -5.12
N ARG A 58 -2.85 -0.11 -4.27
CA ARG A 58 -3.47 -0.49 -2.99
C ARG A 58 -3.56 0.68 -2.03
N SER A 59 -2.59 1.59 -2.05
CA SER A 59 -2.66 2.83 -1.25
C SER A 59 -3.80 3.75 -1.68
N LEU A 60 -4.02 3.89 -2.99
CA LEU A 60 -5.16 4.63 -3.55
C LEU A 60 -6.49 3.95 -3.20
N GLU A 61 -6.56 2.62 -3.26
CA GLU A 61 -7.74 1.86 -2.87
C GLU A 61 -8.05 1.97 -1.38
N ASN A 62 -7.02 1.91 -0.52
CA ASN A 62 -7.16 2.14 0.91
C ASN A 62 -7.72 3.53 1.19
N LYS A 63 -7.16 4.57 0.57
CA LYS A 63 -7.66 5.95 0.68
C LYS A 63 -9.15 6.03 0.36
N GLU A 64 -9.54 5.53 -0.81
CA GLU A 64 -10.93 5.58 -1.28
C GLU A 64 -11.87 4.78 -0.37
N THR A 65 -11.42 3.62 0.11
CA THR A 65 -12.18 2.76 1.02
C THR A 65 -12.43 3.47 2.34
N ILE A 66 -11.38 4.00 2.97
CA ILE A 66 -11.48 4.72 4.24
C ILE A 66 -12.40 5.94 4.12
N GLU A 67 -12.26 6.71 3.04
CA GLU A 67 -13.09 7.91 2.81
C GLU A 67 -14.55 7.58 2.56
N LYS A 68 -14.82 6.54 1.78
CA LYS A 68 -16.17 6.08 1.50
C LYS A 68 -16.84 5.56 2.78
N GLU A 69 -16.14 4.73 3.54
CA GLU A 69 -16.69 4.16 4.77
C GLU A 69 -16.88 5.22 5.86
N LEU A 70 -15.99 6.22 5.94
CA LEU A 70 -16.20 7.39 6.80
C LEU A 70 -17.51 8.09 6.46
N LEU A 71 -17.74 8.39 5.17
CA LEU A 71 -18.99 9.03 4.72
C LEU A 71 -20.23 8.17 5.02
N ASN A 72 -20.13 6.85 4.91
CA ASN A 72 -21.23 5.93 5.25
C ASN A 72 -21.52 5.97 6.75
N HIS A 73 -20.48 5.87 7.58
CA HIS A 73 -20.59 5.94 9.03
C HIS A 73 -21.27 7.24 9.48
N LEU A 74 -20.82 8.38 8.98
CA LEU A 74 -21.39 9.69 9.34
C LEU A 74 -22.86 9.84 8.93
N LYS A 75 -23.29 9.20 7.85
CA LYS A 75 -24.70 9.15 7.45
C LYS A 75 -25.53 8.23 8.37
N ALA A 76 -24.96 7.11 8.81
CA ALA A 76 -25.61 6.17 9.72
C ALA A 76 -25.72 6.74 11.15
N SER A 77 -24.69 7.43 11.64
CA SER A 77 -24.69 8.06 12.96
C SER A 77 -25.74 9.17 13.08
N LYS A 78 -26.04 9.88 11.97
CA LYS A 78 -27.17 10.83 11.91
C LYS A 78 -28.55 10.17 12.01
N LYS A 79 -28.63 8.86 11.78
CA LYS A 79 -29.85 8.05 11.90
C LYS A 79 -29.89 7.23 13.19
N GLU A 80 -28.92 7.41 14.10
CA GLU A 80 -28.77 6.61 15.33
C GLU A 80 -28.61 5.09 15.07
N GLU A 81 -28.16 4.70 13.87
CA GLU A 81 -27.99 3.30 13.43
C GLU A 81 -26.51 2.87 13.36
N GLY A 82 -25.58 3.72 13.82
CA GLY A 82 -24.14 3.53 13.66
C GLY A 82 -23.46 2.80 14.83
N LEU A 83 -22.38 2.07 14.52
CA LEU A 83 -21.42 1.59 15.53
C LEU A 83 -20.72 2.77 16.23
N PRO A 84 -20.12 2.58 17.42
CA PRO A 84 -19.14 3.51 17.95
C PRO A 84 -18.01 3.76 16.94
N PHE A 85 -17.48 4.98 16.91
CA PHE A 85 -16.47 5.37 15.92
C PHE A 85 -15.21 4.50 15.97
N ASP A 86 -14.74 4.15 17.17
CA ASP A 86 -13.54 3.33 17.35
C ASP A 86 -13.72 1.92 16.77
N GLU A 87 -14.86 1.26 17.05
CA GLU A 87 -15.19 -0.05 16.48
C GLU A 87 -15.37 0.01 14.96
N PHE A 88 -16.00 1.07 14.46
CA PHE A 88 -16.09 1.32 13.03
C PHE A 88 -14.70 1.42 12.38
N LEU A 89 -13.81 2.21 12.97
CA LEU A 89 -12.48 2.44 12.42
C LEU A 89 -11.65 1.14 12.44
N GLU A 90 -11.70 0.38 13.52
CA GLU A 90 -11.06 -0.94 13.60
C GLU A 90 -11.55 -1.89 12.50
N ASN A 91 -12.87 -1.94 12.27
CA ASN A 91 -13.47 -2.78 11.22
C ASN A 91 -13.05 -2.37 9.81
N VAL A 92 -12.96 -1.07 9.54
CA VAL A 92 -12.51 -0.58 8.22
C VAL A 92 -11.04 -0.89 7.98
N LEU A 93 -10.21 -0.79 9.02
CA LEU A 93 -8.76 -0.93 8.91
C LEU A 93 -8.26 -2.38 9.03
N SER A 94 -9.10 -3.33 9.46
CA SER A 94 -8.66 -4.71 9.76
C SER A 94 -8.10 -5.44 8.54
N ASP A 95 -8.71 -5.22 7.38
CA ASP A 95 -8.44 -5.98 6.16
C ASP A 95 -7.57 -5.20 5.16
N LEU A 96 -7.23 -3.94 5.49
CA LEU A 96 -6.44 -3.10 4.61
C LEU A 96 -4.93 -3.37 4.79
N PRO A 97 -4.16 -3.49 3.70
CA PRO A 97 -2.72 -3.57 3.79
C PRO A 97 -2.15 -2.28 4.37
N TYR A 98 -1.10 -2.40 5.17
CA TYR A 98 -0.37 -1.28 5.74
C TYR A 98 1.11 -1.60 5.80
N PHE A 99 1.92 -0.54 5.92
CA PHE A 99 3.28 -0.68 6.40
C PHE A 99 3.38 -0.04 7.79
N GLU A 100 4.29 -0.55 8.61
CA GLU A 100 4.53 -0.04 9.95
C GLU A 100 5.86 0.70 10.00
N LYS A 101 5.84 1.91 10.54
CA LYS A 101 7.04 2.70 10.81
C LYS A 101 6.93 3.31 12.19
N ASN A 102 7.91 3.05 13.05
CA ASN A 102 7.94 3.56 14.43
C ASN A 102 6.68 3.22 15.26
N GLY A 103 6.11 2.01 15.08
CA GLY A 103 4.88 1.60 15.77
C GLY A 103 3.59 2.26 15.23
N LEU A 104 3.67 2.96 14.09
CA LEU A 104 2.54 3.59 13.43
C LEU A 104 2.21 2.85 12.14
N LYS A 105 0.96 2.42 12.02
CA LYS A 105 0.42 1.84 10.78
C LYS A 105 0.11 2.96 9.80
N ASN A 106 0.62 2.81 8.59
CA ASN A 106 0.35 3.69 7.47
C ASN A 106 -0.30 2.89 6.34
N TYR A 107 -1.57 3.21 6.10
CA TYR A 107 -2.43 2.59 5.10
C TYR A 107 -2.38 3.31 3.75
N VAL A 108 -1.81 4.52 3.69
CA VAL A 108 -1.80 5.37 2.48
C VAL A 108 -0.40 5.96 2.27
N PRO A 109 0.63 5.13 1.95
CA PRO A 109 2.01 5.57 1.72
C PRO A 109 2.24 6.55 0.58
N ILE A 110 1.22 6.99 -0.14
CA ILE A 110 1.34 7.99 -1.22
C ILE A 110 1.36 9.44 -0.71
N PHE A 111 1.17 9.62 0.60
CA PHE A 111 1.27 10.90 1.29
C PHE A 111 2.46 10.95 2.25
N PRO A 112 2.96 12.16 2.57
CA PRO A 112 3.87 12.36 3.69
C PRO A 112 3.28 11.81 4.99
N GLU A 113 4.16 11.40 5.90
CA GLU A 113 3.77 10.71 7.15
C GLU A 113 2.71 11.48 7.96
N SER A 114 2.82 12.81 8.03
CA SER A 114 1.87 13.67 8.74
C SER A 114 0.44 13.59 8.20
N LEU A 115 0.27 13.42 6.88
CA LEU A 115 -1.04 13.29 6.24
C LEU A 115 -1.50 11.84 6.19
N ALA A 116 -0.58 10.90 6.03
CA ALA A 116 -0.90 9.49 6.04
C ALA A 116 -1.47 9.02 7.40
N LEU A 117 -1.04 9.63 8.52
CA LEU A 117 -1.59 9.38 9.85
C LEU A 117 -3.06 9.80 10.01
N LEU A 118 -3.56 10.72 9.18
CA LEU A 118 -4.98 11.05 9.15
C LEU A 118 -5.81 9.84 8.76
N TYR A 119 -5.27 8.94 7.93
CA TYR A 119 -5.96 7.74 7.47
C TYR A 119 -5.86 6.56 8.45
N SER A 120 -5.12 6.70 9.57
CA SER A 120 -4.99 5.62 10.56
C SER A 120 -5.53 5.99 11.94
N LYS A 121 -5.32 7.22 12.40
CA LYS A 121 -5.70 7.65 13.78
C LYS A 121 -6.68 8.79 13.84
N ASP A 122 -6.65 9.66 12.84
CA ASP A 122 -7.32 10.96 12.87
C ASP A 122 -8.33 11.10 11.71
N VAL A 123 -9.03 10.01 11.36
CA VAL A 123 -9.87 9.93 10.14
C VAL A 123 -10.98 10.99 10.15
N LEU A 124 -11.55 11.32 11.31
CA LEU A 124 -12.54 12.41 11.46
C LEU A 124 -12.01 13.79 11.04
N LYS A 125 -10.68 14.02 11.11
CA LYS A 125 -10.11 15.31 10.67
C LYS A 125 -10.29 15.54 9.17
N LEU A 126 -10.46 14.49 8.37
CA LEU A 126 -10.75 14.59 6.93
C LEU A 126 -12.07 15.32 6.63
N GLU A 127 -12.98 15.46 7.60
CA GLU A 127 -14.21 16.25 7.43
C GLU A 127 -13.99 17.77 7.52
N ASN A 128 -12.88 18.18 8.12
CA ASN A 128 -12.60 19.56 8.48
C ASN A 128 -11.60 20.19 7.53
N GLU A 129 -11.72 21.48 7.27
CA GLU A 129 -10.67 22.23 6.57
C GLU A 129 -9.39 22.27 7.44
N PRO A 130 -8.19 22.19 6.83
CA PRO A 130 -7.93 22.13 5.38
C PRO A 130 -7.97 20.72 4.79
N TYR A 131 -8.09 19.67 5.62
CA TYR A 131 -7.96 18.27 5.21
C TYR A 131 -9.09 17.76 4.32
N LYS A 132 -10.26 18.39 4.38
CA LYS A 132 -11.38 18.11 3.47
C LYS A 132 -10.99 18.21 1.98
N ARG A 133 -9.98 19.00 1.65
CA ARG A 133 -9.44 19.11 0.28
C ARG A 133 -8.84 17.80 -0.22
N LEU A 134 -8.29 16.97 0.67
CA LEU A 134 -7.71 15.65 0.36
C LEU A 134 -8.73 14.69 -0.29
N LEU A 135 -10.03 14.91 -0.05
CA LEU A 135 -11.11 14.13 -0.63
C LEU A 135 -11.36 14.43 -2.11
N LYS A 136 -10.86 15.56 -2.62
CA LYS A 136 -11.17 16.05 -3.98
C LYS A 136 -9.94 16.39 -4.81
N ASP A 137 -8.96 17.05 -4.20
CA ASP A 137 -7.77 17.55 -4.88
C ASP A 137 -6.55 17.30 -3.99
N TYR A 138 -5.90 16.17 -4.24
CA TYR A 138 -4.74 15.71 -3.47
C TYR A 138 -3.49 15.52 -4.33
N SER A 139 -3.56 15.79 -5.64
CA SER A 139 -2.45 15.50 -6.56
C SER A 139 -1.18 16.29 -6.21
N ALA A 140 -1.33 17.53 -5.77
CA ALA A 140 -0.21 18.44 -5.47
C ALA A 140 0.59 18.07 -4.21
N ILE A 141 0.08 17.16 -3.37
CA ILE A 141 0.71 16.73 -2.12
C ILE A 141 1.17 15.26 -2.16
N LEU A 142 0.95 14.59 -3.30
CA LEU A 142 1.47 13.26 -3.51
C LEU A 142 3.00 13.29 -3.49
N ILE A 143 3.57 12.22 -2.97
CA ILE A 143 5.01 12.00 -2.95
C ILE A 143 5.35 10.74 -3.74
N ASP A 144 6.60 10.60 -4.18
CA ASP A 144 7.11 9.28 -4.54
C ASP A 144 7.27 8.49 -3.22
N PRO A 145 6.46 7.44 -3.00
CA PRO A 145 6.50 6.67 -1.76
C PRO A 145 7.84 5.95 -1.58
N PHE A 146 8.49 5.56 -2.68
CA PHE A 146 9.73 4.80 -2.66
C PHE A 146 10.89 5.69 -2.23
N ASP A 147 10.94 6.94 -2.70
CA ASP A 147 11.99 7.88 -2.33
C ASP A 147 11.82 8.36 -0.87
N TYR A 148 10.57 8.43 -0.38
CA TYR A 148 10.27 8.91 0.98
C TYR A 148 10.36 7.82 2.06
N TYR A 149 9.89 6.61 1.77
CA TYR A 149 9.83 5.50 2.73
C TYR A 149 10.87 4.40 2.47
N GLY A 150 11.47 4.37 1.28
CA GLY A 150 12.57 3.46 0.95
C GLY A 150 12.17 1.99 0.91
N TYR A 151 13.17 1.12 1.14
CA TYR A 151 12.96 -0.34 1.17
C TYR A 151 11.90 -0.79 2.20
N ALA A 152 11.59 0.03 3.21
CA ALA A 152 10.64 -0.34 4.27
C ALA A 152 9.23 -0.61 3.72
N LEU A 153 8.85 -0.03 2.59
CA LEU A 153 7.56 -0.33 1.94
C LEU A 153 7.47 -1.77 1.43
N PHE A 154 8.59 -2.37 1.08
CA PHE A 154 8.65 -3.75 0.60
C PHE A 154 8.67 -4.75 1.76
N ASP A 155 8.83 -4.26 2.99
CA ASP A 155 8.69 -5.02 4.22
C ASP A 155 7.33 -4.74 4.87
N SER A 156 6.26 -4.88 4.10
CA SER A 156 4.92 -4.51 4.52
C SER A 156 3.86 -5.44 3.98
N TYR A 157 2.64 -5.29 4.52
CA TYR A 157 1.46 -6.03 4.06
C TYR A 157 0.99 -5.61 2.66
N PHE A 158 1.62 -4.62 2.03
CA PHE A 158 1.38 -4.31 0.62
C PHE A 158 2.00 -5.31 -0.35
N THR A 159 2.99 -6.09 0.10
CA THR A 159 3.71 -7.03 -0.77
C THR A 159 3.74 -8.44 -0.18
N SER A 160 3.97 -9.42 -1.04
CA SER A 160 4.19 -10.82 -0.68
C SER A 160 5.69 -11.15 -0.49
N LEU A 161 6.56 -10.15 -0.50
CA LEU A 161 8.00 -10.34 -0.44
C LEU A 161 8.43 -10.92 0.91
N ILE A 162 9.36 -11.87 0.84
CA ILE A 162 9.89 -12.53 2.03
C ILE A 162 11.26 -11.91 2.36
N PRO A 163 11.36 -11.10 3.44
CA PRO A 163 12.62 -10.49 3.81
C PRO A 163 13.64 -11.54 4.26
N ILE A 164 14.84 -11.50 3.69
CA ILE A 164 15.95 -12.39 4.06
C ILE A 164 16.91 -11.67 5.00
N ARG A 165 17.29 -10.44 4.66
CA ARG A 165 18.21 -9.62 5.44
C ARG A 165 17.91 -8.15 5.26
N LYS A 166 18.02 -7.38 6.34
CA LYS A 166 17.82 -5.92 6.35
C LYS A 166 19.00 -5.24 7.03
N ASN A 167 19.34 -4.06 6.56
CA ASN A 167 20.25 -3.14 7.23
C ASN A 167 19.79 -1.69 6.96
N LYS A 168 20.51 -0.70 7.50
CA LYS A 168 20.15 0.73 7.34
C LYS A 168 20.16 1.24 5.89
N LYS A 169 20.80 0.52 4.96
CA LYS A 169 20.98 0.91 3.56
C LYS A 169 20.07 0.14 2.60
N GLY A 170 19.35 -0.86 3.06
CA GLY A 170 18.57 -1.71 2.17
C GLY A 170 18.12 -3.05 2.75
N MET A 171 17.48 -3.82 1.88
CA MET A 171 16.91 -5.12 2.18
C MET A 171 17.15 -6.10 1.03
N ALA A 172 17.57 -7.32 1.37
CA ALA A 172 17.47 -8.46 0.48
C ALA A 172 16.14 -9.19 0.75
N ALA A 173 15.34 -9.42 -0.30
CA ALA A 173 14.06 -10.10 -0.22
C ALA A 173 13.89 -11.13 -1.34
N TYR A 174 13.12 -12.17 -1.07
CA TYR A 174 12.75 -13.18 -2.05
C TYR A 174 11.31 -12.98 -2.52
N ASP A 175 11.12 -13.00 -3.82
CA ASP A 175 9.83 -13.02 -4.50
C ASP A 175 9.51 -14.45 -4.93
N VAL A 176 8.53 -15.05 -4.27
CA VAL A 176 8.14 -16.45 -4.49
C VAL A 176 7.54 -16.64 -5.88
N ASP A 177 6.75 -15.68 -6.34
CA ASP A 177 6.02 -15.74 -7.60
C ASP A 177 6.94 -15.48 -8.79
N ALA A 178 7.83 -14.48 -8.70
CA ALA A 178 8.80 -14.20 -9.74
C ALA A 178 10.04 -15.13 -9.69
N LYS A 179 10.22 -15.86 -8.59
CA LYS A 179 11.40 -16.71 -8.29
C LYS A 179 12.70 -15.92 -8.36
N ARG A 180 12.71 -14.74 -7.73
CA ARG A 180 13.82 -13.78 -7.81
C ARG A 180 14.25 -13.31 -6.43
N LEU A 181 15.54 -13.02 -6.31
CA LEU A 181 16.09 -12.27 -5.20
C LEU A 181 16.21 -10.81 -5.61
N TYR A 182 15.71 -9.91 -4.77
CA TYR A 182 15.84 -8.48 -4.93
C TYR A 182 16.75 -7.93 -3.84
N PHE A 183 17.65 -7.03 -4.24
CA PHE A 183 18.43 -6.18 -3.34
C PHE A 183 17.86 -4.78 -3.47
N ILE A 184 17.11 -4.35 -2.48
CA ILE A 184 16.34 -3.10 -2.51
C ILE A 184 17.09 -2.07 -1.65
N ASN A 185 17.46 -0.94 -2.24
CA ASN A 185 18.18 0.13 -1.54
C ASN A 185 17.24 1.04 -0.72
N ASP A 186 17.81 2.00 -0.02
CA ASP A 186 17.09 2.99 0.79
C ASP A 186 16.22 3.97 -0.01
N GLU A 187 16.39 4.02 -1.34
CA GLU A 187 15.52 4.74 -2.28
C GLU A 187 14.42 3.83 -2.87
N GLY A 188 14.28 2.59 -2.39
CA GLY A 188 13.26 1.65 -2.87
C GLY A 188 13.48 1.19 -4.32
N ARG A 189 14.72 1.22 -4.81
CA ARG A 189 15.14 0.73 -6.13
C ARG A 189 15.99 -0.53 -5.99
N LEU A 190 16.24 -1.23 -7.11
CA LEU A 190 17.12 -2.39 -7.14
C LEU A 190 18.59 -1.96 -7.26
N ASP A 191 19.46 -2.57 -6.44
CA ASP A 191 20.92 -2.53 -6.51
C ASP A 191 21.50 -3.81 -7.17
#